data_AF-A0A183B0J1-F1
#
_entry.id   AF-A0A183B0J1-F1
#
_cell.length_a   1.000
_cell.length_b   1.000
_cell.length_c   1.000
_cell.angle_alpha   90.00
_cell.angle_beta   90.00
_cell.angle_gamma   90.00
#
_symmetry.space_group_name_H-M   'P 1'
#
loop_
_entity.id
_entity.type
_entity.pdbx_description
1 polymer ?
#
loop_
_entity_poly.entity_id
_entity_poly.type
_entity_poly.pdbx_seq_one_letter_code
_entity_poly.pdbx_strand_id
1 'polypeptide(L)'
;MSDINLLKPVAVFEQLFERQIRLEDRRNQEHAAISVAVNVLQSCHGSSLVKIGNTEVICGAKVKVLPDAVDAGSVVANVELTSLSNRTIHPNTGITKEAQFLSSALQRLITNSVCPDTAKDLNIYSETSSQQPVGSYVIKLDAVVLHDDGCLLDACTSAALATLLSLSWPQLFSPKEVSGGDGDARESVSKQYRPTVPTRMRTLSVSDWPVTFSFCFVPLTVAQHCGISPLICQPSRRELTLWDTDAGPGYITVSSLSKNVLELSMTNAFLPGLSSKLKPTERSSQVDGLSPWKALLEASSAYALEMKTAIQDALGTASIK
;
A
#
# COMPACT_ATOMS: atom_id res chain seq x y z
N MET A 1 35.26 -11.74 24.60
CA MET A 1 34.31 -10.60 24.62
C MET A 1 35.13 -9.37 24.26
N SER A 2 35.20 -9.02 22.98
CA SER A 2 35.96 -7.86 22.50
C SER A 2 35.13 -6.59 22.67
N ASP A 3 35.78 -5.54 23.17
CA ASP A 3 35.22 -4.24 23.51
C ASP A 3 34.33 -3.63 22.42
N ILE A 4 33.02 -3.65 22.68
CA ILE A 4 31.99 -2.99 21.86
C ILE A 4 31.90 -1.49 22.19
N ASN A 5 32.72 -1.01 23.12
CA ASN A 5 32.50 0.26 23.83
C ASN A 5 32.92 1.52 23.06
N LEU A 6 33.42 1.40 21.82
CA LEU A 6 33.81 2.57 21.01
C LEU A 6 33.70 2.37 19.49
N LEU A 7 32.76 1.55 19.01
CA LEU A 7 32.51 1.40 17.58
C LEU A 7 31.37 2.35 17.14
N LYS A 8 31.54 2.96 15.95
CA LYS A 8 30.46 3.71 15.30
C LYS A 8 29.25 2.76 15.12
N PRO A 9 27.99 3.21 15.36
CA PRO A 9 26.80 2.36 15.26
C PRO A 9 26.70 1.55 13.95
N VAL A 10 27.17 2.12 12.85
CA VAL A 10 27.25 1.47 11.53
C VAL A 10 28.17 0.25 11.53
N ALA A 11 29.35 0.35 12.13
CA ALA A 11 30.31 -0.76 12.16
C ALA A 11 29.82 -1.94 13.02
N VAL A 12 29.05 -1.65 14.08
CA VAL A 12 28.38 -2.70 14.87
C VAL A 12 27.27 -3.36 14.05
N PHE A 13 26.53 -2.58 13.27
CA PHE A 13 25.46 -3.09 12.43
C PHE A 13 25.96 -4.06 11.35
N GLU A 14 27.11 -3.78 10.72
CA GLU A 14 27.75 -4.71 9.79
C GLU A 14 28.13 -6.06 10.44
N GLN A 15 28.68 -6.02 11.66
CA GLN A 15 29.03 -7.23 12.42
C GLN A 15 27.81 -8.10 12.78
N LEU A 16 26.62 -7.50 12.93
CA LEU A 16 25.39 -8.25 13.18
C LEU A 16 25.04 -9.12 11.96
N PHE A 17 25.19 -8.58 10.75
CA PHE A 17 24.97 -9.36 9.53
C PHE A 17 25.98 -10.48 9.37
N GLU A 18 27.25 -10.28 9.70
CA GLU A 18 28.26 -11.37 9.67
C GLU A 18 27.85 -12.55 10.57
N ARG A 19 27.16 -12.27 11.67
CA ARG A 19 26.66 -13.27 12.63
C ARG A 19 25.26 -13.79 12.32
N GLN A 20 24.65 -13.36 11.21
CA GLN A 20 23.26 -13.65 10.84
C GLN A 20 22.23 -13.23 11.92
N ILE A 21 22.55 -12.18 12.67
CA ILE A 21 21.67 -11.62 13.70
C ILE A 21 21.10 -10.31 13.15
N ARG A 22 19.78 -10.14 13.27
CA ARG A 22 19.11 -8.86 13.00
C ARG A 22 18.87 -8.11 14.31
N LEU A 23 18.62 -6.80 14.21
CA LEU A 23 18.27 -5.98 15.37
C LEU A 23 16.91 -6.39 15.94
N GLU A 24 16.01 -6.76 15.04
CA GLU A 24 14.80 -7.52 15.36
C GLU A 24 15.15 -9.00 15.33
N ASP A 25 14.67 -9.82 16.27
CA ASP A 25 14.94 -11.27 16.31
C ASP A 25 14.14 -12.01 15.21
N ARG A 26 14.47 -11.70 13.95
CA ARG A 26 13.87 -12.24 12.72
C ARG A 26 14.96 -12.71 11.78
N ARG A 27 14.65 -13.67 10.91
CA ARG A 27 15.56 -14.07 9.84
C ARG A 27 15.60 -13.01 8.73
N ASN A 28 16.61 -13.08 7.87
CA ASN A 28 16.78 -12.13 6.77
C ASN A 28 15.62 -12.14 5.78
N GLN A 29 15.07 -13.32 5.46
CA GLN A 29 14.00 -13.44 4.45
C GLN A 29 12.59 -13.47 5.05
N GLU A 30 12.48 -13.41 6.38
CA GLU A 30 11.23 -13.57 7.11
C GLU A 30 10.49 -12.23 7.23
N HIS A 31 9.21 -12.24 6.85
CA HIS A 31 8.31 -11.11 7.01
C HIS A 31 7.85 -10.96 8.46
N ALA A 32 7.42 -9.76 8.82
CA ALA A 32 6.87 -9.50 10.13
C ALA A 32 5.44 -10.04 10.28
N ALA A 33 5.01 -10.27 11.51
CA ALA A 33 3.65 -10.72 11.81
C ALA A 33 2.60 -9.74 11.26
N ILE A 34 1.55 -10.28 10.65
CA ILE A 34 0.48 -9.51 9.99
C ILE A 34 -0.77 -9.56 10.86
N SER A 35 -1.42 -8.41 11.04
CA SER A 35 -2.77 -8.32 11.62
C SER A 35 -3.58 -7.30 10.83
N VAL A 36 -4.79 -7.69 10.43
CA VAL A 36 -5.71 -6.84 9.67
C VAL A 36 -7.07 -6.86 10.36
N ALA A 37 -7.63 -5.66 10.56
CA ALA A 37 -9.01 -5.47 10.98
C ALA A 37 -9.69 -4.50 10.01
N VAL A 38 -10.96 -4.74 9.69
CA VAL A 38 -11.79 -3.88 8.82
C VAL A 38 -12.97 -3.32 9.61
N ASN A 39 -13.58 -2.23 9.11
CA ASN A 39 -14.70 -1.51 9.73
C ASN A 39 -14.41 -1.03 11.16
N VAL A 40 -13.18 -0.54 11.38
CA VAL A 40 -12.71 -0.04 12.68
C VAL A 40 -13.27 1.36 12.99
N LEU A 41 -13.52 2.17 11.96
CA LEU A 41 -14.05 3.53 12.06
C LEU A 41 -15.51 3.57 11.61
N GLN A 42 -16.43 3.90 12.54
CA GLN A 42 -17.86 4.03 12.26
C GLN A 42 -18.23 5.29 11.44
N SER A 43 -17.36 6.30 11.42
CA SER A 43 -17.58 7.57 10.72
C SER A 43 -17.27 7.51 9.21
N CYS A 44 -16.66 6.41 8.76
CA CYS A 44 -16.24 6.17 7.39
C CYS A 44 -17.16 5.13 6.71
N HIS A 45 -17.23 5.17 5.37
CA HIS A 45 -18.01 4.18 4.60
C HIS A 45 -17.24 2.85 4.44
N GLY A 46 -15.93 2.89 4.61
CA GLY A 46 -15.03 1.74 4.71
C GLY A 46 -13.83 2.16 5.54
N SER A 47 -13.26 1.23 6.29
CA SER A 47 -12.05 1.49 7.07
C SER A 47 -11.29 0.21 7.39
N SER A 48 -10.01 0.35 7.68
CA SER A 48 -9.18 -0.76 8.13
C SER A 48 -8.07 -0.30 9.07
N LEU A 49 -7.64 -1.18 9.96
CA LEU A 49 -6.42 -1.07 10.74
C LEU A 49 -5.52 -2.23 10.34
N VAL A 50 -4.31 -1.92 9.86
CA VAL A 50 -3.31 -2.91 9.50
C VAL A 50 -2.07 -2.72 10.35
N LYS A 51 -1.57 -3.84 10.87
CA LYS A 51 -0.33 -3.92 11.63
C LYS A 51 0.61 -4.94 10.98
N ILE A 52 1.82 -4.50 10.69
CA ILE A 52 2.91 -5.33 10.17
C ILE A 52 4.08 -5.17 11.14
N GLY A 53 4.35 -6.20 11.94
CA GLY A 53 5.29 -6.09 13.05
C GLY A 53 4.83 -5.02 14.04
N ASN A 54 5.64 -3.98 14.23
CA ASN A 54 5.26 -2.83 15.06
C ASN A 54 4.63 -1.69 14.25
N THR A 55 4.79 -1.66 12.93
CA THR A 55 4.23 -0.61 12.09
C THR A 55 2.71 -0.74 12.03
N GLU A 56 2.02 0.36 12.35
CA GLU A 56 0.55 0.41 12.45
C GLU A 56 0.00 1.55 11.61
N VAL A 57 -0.93 1.23 10.72
CA VAL A 57 -1.58 2.18 9.81
C VAL A 57 -3.09 1.99 9.86
N ILE A 58 -3.81 3.10 10.05
CA ILE A 58 -5.26 3.14 9.94
C ILE A 58 -5.64 3.83 8.64
N CYS A 59 -6.61 3.28 7.92
CA CYS A 59 -7.10 3.85 6.68
C CYS A 59 -8.63 3.97 6.73
N GLY A 60 -9.14 5.07 6.19
CA GLY A 60 -10.56 5.35 6.09
C GLY A 60 -10.92 5.86 4.70
N ALA A 61 -12.01 5.35 4.15
CA ALA A 61 -12.56 5.80 2.88
C ALA A 61 -13.91 6.51 3.07
N LYS A 62 -14.04 7.67 2.41
CA LYS A 62 -15.26 8.45 2.38
C LYS A 62 -15.67 8.77 0.96
N VAL A 63 -16.88 8.35 0.62
CA VAL A 63 -17.49 8.64 -0.68
C VAL A 63 -18.10 10.04 -0.65
N LYS A 64 -17.78 10.85 -1.65
CA LYS A 64 -18.36 12.18 -1.90
C LYS A 64 -18.98 12.21 -3.28
N VAL A 65 -19.98 13.05 -3.48
CA VAL A 65 -20.61 13.28 -4.78
C VAL A 65 -20.00 14.53 -5.40
N LEU A 66 -19.63 14.42 -6.67
CA LEU A 66 -19.21 15.53 -7.51
C LEU A 66 -20.37 15.85 -8.45
N PRO A 67 -21.18 16.89 -8.13
CA PRO A 67 -22.35 17.24 -8.91
C PRO A 67 -21.94 17.71 -10.31
N ASP A 68 -22.76 17.39 -11.32
CA ASP A 68 -22.64 17.85 -12.70
C ASP A 68 -21.30 17.52 -13.39
N ALA A 69 -20.50 16.63 -12.81
CA ALA A 69 -19.26 16.11 -13.39
C ALA A 69 -19.47 14.67 -13.88
N VAL A 70 -19.50 14.52 -15.19
CA VAL A 70 -19.69 13.25 -15.90
C VAL A 70 -18.34 12.57 -16.11
N ASP A 71 -18.28 11.25 -15.93
CA ASP A 71 -17.05 10.45 -16.12
C ASP A 71 -15.84 10.95 -15.30
N ALA A 72 -16.10 11.64 -14.19
CA ALA A 72 -15.09 12.23 -13.31
C ALA A 72 -14.82 11.36 -12.06
N GLY A 73 -15.31 10.12 -12.08
CA GLY A 73 -15.12 9.14 -11.02
C GLY A 73 -13.64 8.92 -10.71
N SER A 74 -13.23 9.15 -9.47
CA SER A 74 -11.84 8.95 -9.05
C SER A 74 -11.71 8.48 -7.62
N VAL A 75 -10.67 7.68 -7.36
CA VAL A 75 -10.18 7.39 -6.01
C VAL A 75 -8.97 8.29 -5.78
N VAL A 76 -9.04 9.15 -4.77
CA VAL A 76 -7.96 10.03 -4.37
C VAL A 76 -7.42 9.54 -3.04
N ALA A 77 -6.16 9.13 -3.03
CA ALA A 77 -5.51 8.56 -1.87
C ALA A 77 -4.46 9.50 -1.29
N ASN A 78 -4.44 9.60 0.03
CA ASN A 78 -3.52 10.44 0.78
C ASN A 78 -2.97 9.66 1.99
N VAL A 79 -1.68 9.81 2.25
CA VAL A 79 -0.98 9.25 3.41
C VAL A 79 -0.47 10.39 4.27
N GLU A 80 -0.88 10.40 5.53
CA GLU A 80 -0.46 11.37 6.54
C GLU A 80 0.43 10.71 7.59
N LEU A 81 1.60 11.30 7.79
CA LEU A 81 2.50 10.94 8.87
C LEU A 81 2.26 11.91 10.03
N THR A 82 1.85 11.39 11.17
CA THR A 82 1.52 12.19 12.35
C THR A 82 2.73 12.28 13.30
N SER A 83 2.74 13.27 14.20
CA SER A 83 3.76 13.34 15.25
C SER A 83 3.69 12.17 16.25
N LEU A 84 2.60 11.39 16.22
CA LEU A 84 2.45 10.16 17.01
C LEU A 84 3.24 9.00 16.39
N SER A 85 3.38 8.95 15.06
CA SER A 85 4.06 7.86 14.39
C SER A 85 5.56 7.88 14.61
N ASN A 86 6.17 9.08 14.58
CA ASN A 86 7.60 9.25 14.74
C ASN A 86 7.93 10.56 15.47
N ARG A 87 8.81 10.49 16.48
CA ARG A 87 9.26 11.64 17.28
C ARG A 87 10.01 12.69 16.47
N THR A 88 10.55 12.33 15.31
CA THR A 88 11.23 13.26 14.40
C THR A 88 10.27 14.16 13.62
N ILE A 89 8.98 13.81 13.60
CA ILE A 89 7.94 14.55 12.87
C ILE A 89 7.32 15.58 13.80
N HIS A 90 7.55 16.85 13.48
CA HIS A 90 6.95 17.95 14.23
C HIS A 90 5.61 18.37 13.61
N PRO A 91 4.60 18.70 14.44
CA PRO A 91 3.26 19.06 13.96
C PRO A 91 3.21 20.34 13.10
N ASN A 92 4.25 21.18 13.18
CA ASN A 92 4.35 22.41 12.38
C ASN A 92 5.23 22.26 11.13
N THR A 93 5.72 21.05 10.85
CA THR A 93 6.47 20.79 9.63
C THR A 93 5.49 20.57 8.48
N GLY A 94 5.80 21.12 7.30
CA GLY A 94 5.03 20.83 6.08
C GLY A 94 5.09 19.34 5.71
N ILE A 95 4.36 18.96 4.65
CA ILE A 95 4.31 17.57 4.17
C ILE A 95 5.73 17.04 3.95
N THR A 96 6.07 15.93 4.60
CA THR A 96 7.39 15.31 4.47
C THR A 96 7.54 14.65 3.09
N LYS A 97 8.78 14.52 2.62
CA LYS A 97 9.07 13.83 1.35
C LYS A 97 8.59 12.37 1.37
N GLU A 98 8.70 11.71 2.52
CA GLU A 98 8.24 10.33 2.70
C GLU A 98 6.72 10.22 2.60
N ALA A 99 5.96 11.10 3.25
CA ALA A 99 4.50 11.13 3.12
C ALA A 99 4.07 11.37 1.67
N GLN A 100 4.71 12.33 0.98
CA GLN A 100 4.43 12.61 -0.43
C GLN A 100 4.75 11.41 -1.35
N PHE A 101 5.87 10.72 -1.09
CA PHE A 101 6.22 9.50 -1.81
C PHE A 101 5.18 8.40 -1.59
N LEU A 102 4.78 8.14 -0.34
CA LEU A 102 3.78 7.13 0.00
C LEU A 102 2.43 7.44 -0.66
N SER A 103 1.94 8.68 -0.56
CA SER A 103 0.70 9.10 -1.22
C SER A 103 0.76 8.90 -2.74
N SER A 104 1.86 9.31 -3.38
CA SER A 104 2.03 9.19 -4.83
C SER A 104 2.13 7.73 -5.28
N ALA A 105 2.91 6.91 -4.58
CA ALA A 105 3.06 5.49 -4.87
C ALA A 105 1.72 4.74 -4.72
N LEU A 106 1.01 5.02 -3.62
CA LEU A 106 -0.28 4.40 -3.34
C LEU A 106 -1.37 4.84 -4.32
N GLN A 107 -1.43 6.13 -4.66
CA GLN A 107 -2.33 6.65 -5.70
C GLN A 107 -2.09 5.95 -7.04
N ARG A 108 -0.82 5.83 -7.46
CA ARG A 108 -0.47 5.19 -8.73
C ARG A 108 -0.83 3.70 -8.73
N LEU A 109 -0.60 2.99 -7.62
CA LEU A 109 -1.00 1.58 -7.48
C LEU A 109 -2.52 1.42 -7.57
N ILE A 110 -3.30 2.26 -6.88
CA ILE A 110 -4.76 2.19 -6.92
C ILE A 110 -5.28 2.44 -8.34
N THR A 111 -4.83 3.52 -8.97
CA THR A 111 -5.29 3.90 -10.32
C THR A 111 -4.91 2.86 -11.38
N ASN A 112 -3.72 2.25 -11.29
CA ASN A 112 -3.24 1.35 -12.33
C ASN A 112 -3.65 -0.12 -12.13
N SER A 113 -3.78 -0.58 -10.87
CA SER A 113 -3.97 -2.01 -10.56
C SER A 113 -5.30 -2.33 -9.86
N VAL A 114 -5.72 -1.51 -8.89
CA VAL A 114 -6.91 -1.83 -8.06
C VAL A 114 -8.20 -1.45 -8.77
N CYS A 115 -8.23 -0.25 -9.37
CA CYS A 115 -9.45 0.35 -9.94
C CYS A 115 -9.16 1.10 -11.27
N PRO A 116 -8.75 0.40 -12.34
CA PRO A 116 -8.42 1.06 -13.61
C PRO A 116 -9.62 1.77 -14.26
N ASP A 117 -10.84 1.23 -14.11
CA ASP A 117 -12.06 1.75 -14.76
C ASP A 117 -12.92 2.67 -13.86
N THR A 118 -12.31 3.27 -12.83
CA THR A 118 -13.00 4.08 -11.80
C THR A 118 -13.95 5.13 -12.36
N ALA A 119 -13.60 5.77 -13.48
CA ALA A 119 -14.42 6.83 -14.10
C ALA A 119 -15.84 6.34 -14.45
N LYS A 120 -15.97 5.11 -14.94
CA LYS A 120 -17.26 4.52 -15.31
C LYS A 120 -17.95 3.90 -14.10
N ASP A 121 -17.17 3.22 -13.26
CA ASP A 121 -17.67 2.50 -12.08
C ASP A 121 -18.18 3.42 -10.97
N LEU A 122 -17.91 4.71 -11.03
CA LEU A 122 -18.37 5.69 -10.04
C LEU A 122 -19.41 6.68 -10.57
N ASN A 123 -19.95 6.45 -11.77
CA ASN A 123 -21.00 7.30 -12.32
C ASN A 123 -22.34 7.16 -11.57
N ILE A 124 -23.08 8.27 -11.51
CA ILE A 124 -24.43 8.42 -10.99
C ILE A 124 -25.36 8.69 -12.17
N TYR A 125 -26.44 7.92 -12.28
CA TYR A 125 -27.41 8.01 -13.37
C TYR A 125 -28.73 8.65 -12.91
N SER A 126 -29.49 9.18 -13.87
CA SER A 126 -30.86 9.63 -13.65
C SER A 126 -31.81 8.43 -13.54
N GLU A 127 -32.93 8.60 -12.83
CA GLU A 127 -34.01 7.59 -12.79
C GLU A 127 -34.72 7.45 -14.14
N THR A 128 -34.86 8.55 -14.90
CA THR A 128 -35.65 8.59 -16.15
C THR A 128 -34.82 8.27 -17.40
N SER A 129 -33.52 8.57 -17.38
CA SER A 129 -32.61 8.35 -18.50
C SER A 129 -31.30 7.70 -18.03
N SER A 130 -31.10 6.44 -18.42
CA SER A 130 -29.92 5.65 -18.05
C SER A 130 -28.76 5.76 -19.05
N GLN A 131 -28.86 6.64 -20.05
CA GLN A 131 -27.87 6.73 -21.14
C GLN A 131 -26.71 7.68 -20.84
N GLN A 132 -26.91 8.71 -20.01
CA GLN A 132 -25.86 9.68 -19.67
C GLN A 132 -25.73 9.83 -18.14
N PRO A 133 -24.50 9.86 -17.60
CA PRO A 133 -24.29 10.16 -16.19
C PRO A 133 -24.67 11.61 -15.89
N VAL A 134 -25.20 11.85 -14.69
CA VAL A 134 -25.57 13.18 -14.17
C VAL A 134 -24.56 13.67 -13.13
N GLY A 135 -23.72 12.78 -12.61
CA GLY A 135 -22.66 13.11 -11.66
C GLY A 135 -21.77 11.91 -11.41
N SER A 136 -20.74 12.09 -10.59
CA SER A 136 -19.76 11.05 -10.28
C SER A 136 -19.49 10.98 -8.79
N TYR A 137 -19.18 9.80 -8.27
CA TYR A 137 -18.60 9.65 -6.95
C TYR A 137 -17.09 9.91 -6.99
N VAL A 138 -16.58 10.53 -5.92
CA VAL A 138 -15.15 10.57 -5.62
C VAL A 138 -14.94 9.90 -4.28
N ILE A 139 -14.07 8.91 -4.26
CA ILE A 139 -13.69 8.20 -3.04
C ILE A 139 -12.42 8.86 -2.52
N LYS A 140 -12.51 9.48 -1.34
CA LYS A 140 -11.34 9.97 -0.62
C LYS A 140 -10.85 8.87 0.31
N LEU A 141 -9.63 8.44 0.10
CA LEU A 141 -8.98 7.41 0.89
C LEU A 141 -7.83 8.05 1.67
N ASP A 142 -8.00 8.14 2.99
CA ASP A 142 -7.02 8.77 3.87
C ASP A 142 -6.40 7.69 4.76
N ALA A 143 -5.09 7.51 4.64
CA ALA A 143 -4.29 6.62 5.47
C ALA A 143 -3.47 7.45 6.46
N VAL A 144 -3.55 7.10 7.73
CA VAL A 144 -2.85 7.77 8.82
C VAL A 144 -1.94 6.74 9.47
N VAL A 145 -0.65 7.05 9.53
CA VAL A 145 0.32 6.20 10.22
C VAL A 145 0.25 6.48 11.71
N LEU A 146 0.02 5.43 12.50
CA LEU A 146 -0.07 5.46 13.95
C LEU A 146 1.27 5.14 14.60
N HIS A 147 2.00 4.18 14.05
CA HIS A 147 3.34 3.81 14.50
C HIS A 147 4.23 3.50 13.30
N ASP A 148 5.43 4.09 13.28
CA ASP A 148 6.40 3.93 12.21
C ASP A 148 7.63 3.15 12.69
N ASP A 149 7.67 1.85 12.38
CA ASP A 149 8.83 0.98 12.60
C ASP A 149 9.39 0.42 11.28
N GLY A 150 9.24 1.16 10.17
CA GLY A 150 9.66 0.72 8.83
C GLY A 150 8.52 0.12 8.02
N CYS A 151 8.85 -0.41 6.83
CA CYS A 151 7.90 -1.04 5.88
C CYS A 151 6.57 -0.28 5.64
N LEU A 152 6.59 1.05 5.69
CA LEU A 152 5.38 1.88 5.62
C LEU A 152 4.56 1.65 4.36
N LEU A 153 5.19 1.46 3.20
CA LEU A 153 4.47 1.22 1.94
C LEU A 153 3.72 -0.12 1.97
N ASP A 154 4.29 -1.15 2.59
CA ASP A 154 3.67 -2.47 2.75
C ASP A 154 2.38 -2.35 3.59
N ALA A 155 2.42 -1.57 4.67
CA ALA A 155 1.28 -1.33 5.55
C ALA A 155 0.22 -0.43 4.91
N CYS A 156 0.64 0.66 4.25
CA CYS A 156 -0.26 1.59 3.59
C CYS A 156 -1.03 0.92 2.44
N THR A 157 -0.35 0.13 1.60
CA THR A 157 -0.99 -0.53 0.45
C THR A 157 -2.01 -1.58 0.87
N SER A 158 -1.66 -2.42 1.85
CA SER A 158 -2.57 -3.41 2.43
C SER A 158 -3.76 -2.76 3.15
N ALA A 159 -3.54 -1.67 3.91
CA ALA A 159 -4.61 -0.92 4.55
C ALA A 159 -5.57 -0.26 3.54
N ALA A 160 -5.03 0.38 2.50
CA ALA A 160 -5.86 0.96 1.45
C ALA A 160 -6.70 -0.10 0.74
N LEU A 161 -6.10 -1.24 0.42
CA LEU A 161 -6.79 -2.36 -0.22
C LEU A 161 -7.91 -2.93 0.66
N ALA A 162 -7.63 -3.21 1.94
CA ALA A 162 -8.62 -3.72 2.89
C ALA A 162 -9.77 -2.71 3.10
N THR A 163 -9.46 -1.41 3.11
CA THR A 163 -10.44 -0.32 3.20
C THR A 163 -11.33 -0.26 1.95
N LEU A 164 -10.75 -0.38 0.74
CA LEU A 164 -11.52 -0.37 -0.51
C LEU A 164 -12.42 -1.61 -0.66
N LEU A 165 -11.97 -2.77 -0.18
CA LEU A 165 -12.77 -4.01 -0.21
C LEU A 165 -13.94 -3.99 0.79
N SER A 166 -13.77 -3.33 1.94
CA SER A 166 -14.85 -3.15 2.94
C SER A 166 -15.78 -1.99 2.62
N LEU A 167 -15.45 -1.17 1.63
CA LEU A 167 -16.18 0.05 1.30
C LEU A 167 -17.60 -0.26 0.80
N SER A 168 -18.59 0.29 1.51
CA SER A 168 -20.00 0.18 1.13
C SER A 168 -20.73 1.51 1.32
N TRP A 169 -21.47 1.94 0.31
CA TRP A 169 -22.21 3.21 0.36
C TRP A 169 -23.58 3.10 -0.34
N PRO A 170 -24.58 3.91 0.05
CA PRO A 170 -25.88 3.87 -0.60
C PRO A 170 -25.80 4.38 -2.04
N GLN A 171 -26.44 3.65 -2.96
CA GLN A 171 -26.56 4.07 -4.35
C GLN A 171 -27.53 5.25 -4.45
N LEU A 172 -27.02 6.38 -4.95
CA LEU A 172 -27.78 7.59 -5.23
C LEU A 172 -28.18 7.67 -6.70
N PHE A 173 -29.30 8.36 -6.96
CA PHE A 173 -29.85 8.68 -8.26
C PHE A 173 -30.28 10.16 -8.31
N SER A 174 -30.25 10.75 -9.50
CA SER A 174 -30.82 12.09 -9.73
C SER A 174 -32.29 11.97 -10.15
N PRO A 175 -33.23 12.68 -9.49
CA PRO A 175 -34.63 12.75 -9.91
C PRO A 175 -34.88 13.77 -11.03
N LYS A 176 -33.91 14.67 -11.31
CA LYS A 176 -34.02 15.67 -12.39
C LYS A 176 -33.20 15.22 -13.60
N GLU A 177 -33.75 15.39 -14.81
CA GLU A 177 -32.96 15.37 -16.05
C GLU A 177 -32.19 16.68 -16.20
N VAL A 178 -30.94 16.58 -16.64
CA VAL A 178 -30.08 17.73 -16.94
C VAL A 178 -30.71 18.49 -18.11
N SER A 179 -31.60 19.42 -17.80
CA SER A 179 -32.10 20.39 -18.77
C SER A 179 -31.02 21.44 -18.92
N GLY A 180 -30.32 21.46 -20.05
CA GLY A 180 -29.33 22.47 -20.36
C GLY A 180 -29.94 23.87 -20.26
N GLY A 181 -29.66 24.57 -19.16
CA GLY A 181 -30.15 25.91 -18.90
C GLY A 181 -29.42 26.52 -17.72
N ASP A 182 -28.79 27.67 -17.96
CA ASP A 182 -28.28 28.58 -16.93
C ASP A 182 -29.33 28.76 -15.81
N GLY A 183 -29.03 28.33 -14.59
CA GLY A 183 -29.95 28.51 -13.46
C GLY A 183 -29.43 27.92 -12.14
N ASP A 184 -28.99 28.81 -11.25
CA ASP A 184 -28.68 28.64 -9.83
C ASP A 184 -27.65 27.57 -9.41
N ALA A 185 -26.39 28.01 -9.43
CA ALA A 185 -25.30 27.35 -8.73
C ALA A 185 -25.59 27.27 -7.21
N ARG A 186 -25.64 26.04 -6.68
CA ARG A 186 -25.64 25.62 -5.25
C ARG A 186 -27.00 25.23 -4.64
N GLU A 187 -27.84 24.45 -5.34
CA GLU A 187 -28.74 23.56 -4.60
C GLU A 187 -27.91 22.58 -3.73
N SER A 188 -28.36 22.31 -2.50
CA SER A 188 -27.66 21.36 -1.63
C SER A 188 -27.64 19.96 -2.27
N VAL A 189 -26.49 19.28 -2.26
CA VAL A 189 -26.29 17.93 -2.85
C VAL A 189 -27.37 16.92 -2.41
N SER A 190 -27.87 17.04 -1.18
CA SER A 190 -28.95 16.21 -0.63
C SER A 190 -30.33 16.39 -1.30
N LYS A 191 -30.56 17.53 -1.96
CA LYS A 191 -31.77 17.79 -2.75
C LYS A 191 -31.65 17.26 -4.17
N GLN A 192 -30.44 17.26 -4.72
CA GLN A 192 -30.14 16.85 -6.09
C GLN A 192 -30.00 15.32 -6.24
N TYR A 193 -29.51 14.63 -5.21
CA TYR A 193 -29.31 13.18 -5.25
C TYR A 193 -30.05 12.47 -4.12
N ARG A 194 -30.81 11.43 -4.44
CA ARG A 194 -31.58 10.63 -3.47
C ARG A 194 -31.15 9.17 -3.48
N PRO A 195 -31.12 8.48 -2.33
CA PRO A 195 -30.91 7.05 -2.29
C PRO A 195 -32.12 6.32 -2.90
N THR A 196 -31.88 5.18 -3.56
CA THR A 196 -32.96 4.30 -4.03
C THR A 196 -33.80 3.78 -2.86
N VAL A 197 -35.09 3.56 -3.10
CA VAL A 197 -35.98 2.84 -2.18
C VAL A 197 -36.41 1.53 -2.86
N PRO A 198 -36.00 0.34 -2.39
CA PRO A 198 -35.15 0.06 -1.22
C PRO A 198 -33.69 0.50 -1.40
N THR A 199 -33.02 0.85 -0.30
CA THR A 199 -31.63 1.34 -0.30
C THR A 199 -30.68 0.25 -0.74
N ARG A 200 -30.28 0.32 -2.01
CA ARG A 200 -29.26 -0.56 -2.57
C ARG A 200 -27.88 -0.04 -2.18
N MET A 201 -27.11 -0.86 -1.50
CA MET A 201 -25.70 -0.56 -1.23
C MET A 201 -24.87 -0.89 -2.46
N ARG A 202 -23.90 -0.02 -2.76
CA ARG A 202 -22.89 -0.20 -3.79
C ARG A 202 -21.56 -0.53 -3.12
N THR A 203 -20.82 -1.44 -3.73
CA THR A 203 -19.45 -1.79 -3.39
C THR A 203 -18.57 -1.49 -4.60
N LEU A 204 -17.26 -1.38 -4.39
CA LEU A 204 -16.32 -1.12 -5.46
C LEU A 204 -15.82 -2.44 -6.08
N SER A 205 -15.74 -2.49 -7.42
CA SER A 205 -15.12 -3.59 -8.19
C SER A 205 -13.59 -3.47 -8.11
N VAL A 206 -12.95 -4.36 -7.38
CA VAL A 206 -11.48 -4.45 -7.31
C VAL A 206 -10.97 -5.47 -8.33
N SER A 207 -10.09 -5.06 -9.24
CA SER A 207 -9.54 -5.93 -10.31
C SER A 207 -8.37 -6.79 -9.84
N ASP A 208 -7.40 -6.18 -9.16
CA ASP A 208 -6.19 -6.85 -8.68
C ASP A 208 -5.95 -6.56 -7.20
N TRP A 209 -5.17 -7.43 -6.55
CA TRP A 209 -4.81 -7.29 -5.14
C TRP A 209 -3.30 -7.00 -5.00
N PRO A 210 -2.86 -5.74 -5.17
CA PRO A 210 -1.47 -5.38 -4.97
C PRO A 210 -1.05 -5.54 -3.50
N VAL A 211 0.04 -6.26 -3.28
CA VAL A 211 0.73 -6.31 -1.99
C VAL A 211 2.16 -5.85 -2.21
N THR A 212 2.57 -4.79 -1.51
CA THR A 212 3.94 -4.30 -1.55
C THR A 212 4.79 -4.98 -0.49
N PHE A 213 6.03 -5.26 -0.86
CA PHE A 213 7.03 -5.89 -0.02
C PHE A 213 8.33 -5.09 -0.06
N SER A 214 8.73 -4.55 1.08
CA SER A 214 9.94 -3.76 1.25
C SER A 214 11.16 -4.64 1.48
N PHE A 215 12.29 -4.31 0.86
CA PHE A 215 13.54 -5.05 1.01
C PHE A 215 14.77 -4.13 0.94
N CYS A 216 15.89 -4.58 1.50
CA CYS A 216 17.19 -3.92 1.36
C CYS A 216 18.26 -4.94 0.97
N PHE A 217 19.27 -4.50 0.20
CA PHE A 217 20.43 -5.32 -0.10
C PHE A 217 21.51 -5.13 0.95
N VAL A 218 21.95 -6.24 1.55
CA VAL A 218 23.10 -6.27 2.46
C VAL A 218 24.37 -5.91 1.66
N PRO A 219 25.30 -5.12 2.23
CA PRO A 219 26.58 -4.82 1.57
C PRO A 219 27.24 -6.08 0.97
N LEU A 220 27.67 -5.97 -0.28
CA LEU A 220 28.25 -7.09 -1.05
C LEU A 220 29.48 -7.70 -0.39
N THR A 221 30.30 -6.88 0.28
CA THR A 221 31.47 -7.32 1.05
C THR A 221 31.05 -8.33 2.13
N VAL A 222 30.04 -8.00 2.92
CA VAL A 222 29.50 -8.86 3.99
C VAL A 222 28.83 -10.10 3.41
N ALA A 223 28.04 -9.95 2.35
CA ALA A 223 27.33 -11.07 1.75
C ALA A 223 28.28 -12.13 1.14
N GLN A 224 29.37 -11.69 0.50
CA GLN A 224 30.37 -12.58 -0.09
C GLN A 224 31.20 -13.32 0.96
N HIS A 225 31.56 -12.65 2.06
CA HIS A 225 32.36 -13.25 3.13
C HIS A 225 31.62 -14.33 3.92
N CYS A 226 30.31 -14.18 4.11
CA CYS A 226 29.55 -15.02 5.03
C CYS A 226 28.58 -16.01 4.35
N GLY A 227 28.47 -16.00 3.01
CA GLY A 227 27.55 -16.88 2.27
C GLY A 227 26.07 -16.66 2.61
N ILE A 228 25.73 -15.45 3.06
CA ILE A 228 24.40 -15.08 3.55
C ILE A 228 23.52 -14.65 2.36
N SER A 229 22.20 -14.79 2.51
CA SER A 229 21.28 -14.13 1.57
C SER A 229 21.57 -12.63 1.54
N PRO A 230 21.88 -12.04 0.37
CA PRO A 230 22.33 -10.65 0.28
C PRO A 230 21.16 -9.67 0.41
N LEU A 231 20.01 -10.10 0.94
CA LEU A 231 18.81 -9.29 1.08
C LEU A 231 18.20 -9.47 2.47
N ILE A 232 17.64 -8.38 2.99
CA ILE A 232 16.74 -8.42 4.13
C ILE A 232 15.34 -7.98 3.71
N CYS A 233 14.35 -8.69 4.23
CA CYS A 233 12.93 -8.41 4.04
C CYS A 233 12.42 -7.55 5.20
N GLN A 234 11.63 -6.53 4.86
CA GLN A 234 10.96 -5.62 5.79
C GLN A 234 11.91 -5.10 6.87
N PRO A 235 12.89 -4.26 6.48
CA PRO A 235 13.81 -3.66 7.42
C PRO A 235 13.04 -2.77 8.41
N SER A 236 13.42 -2.83 9.69
CA SER A 236 12.83 -1.95 10.71
C SER A 236 13.33 -0.52 10.56
N ARG A 237 12.68 0.45 11.22
CA ARG A 237 13.11 1.86 11.18
C ARG A 237 14.53 2.03 11.74
N ARG A 238 14.89 1.23 12.75
CA ARG A 238 16.25 1.21 13.32
C ARG A 238 17.27 0.68 12.33
N GLU A 239 16.95 -0.41 11.63
CA GLU A 239 17.80 -0.97 10.58
C GLU A 239 17.99 0.05 9.44
N LEU A 240 16.91 0.70 8.98
CA LEU A 240 16.96 1.74 7.95
C LEU A 240 17.80 2.96 8.36
N THR A 241 17.77 3.34 9.63
CA THR A 241 18.55 4.49 10.13
C THR A 241 20.05 4.20 10.18
N LEU A 242 20.42 2.93 10.37
CA LEU A 242 21.81 2.46 10.40
C LEU A 242 22.30 2.00 9.02
N TRP A 243 21.42 2.04 8.01
CA TRP A 243 21.72 1.57 6.66
C TRP A 243 22.61 2.58 5.93
N ASP A 244 23.92 2.31 5.94
CA ASP A 244 24.94 3.18 5.35
C ASP A 244 25.44 2.67 3.98
N THR A 245 24.56 2.03 3.20
CA THR A 245 24.90 1.62 1.84
C THR A 245 24.42 2.62 0.81
N ASP A 246 25.18 2.78 -0.28
CA ASP A 246 24.77 3.50 -1.50
C ASP A 246 23.51 2.92 -2.19
N ALA A 247 22.93 1.85 -1.65
CA ALA A 247 21.65 1.29 -2.06
C ALA A 247 20.58 1.56 -0.99
N GLY A 248 19.62 2.44 -1.30
CA GLY A 248 18.44 2.64 -0.48
C GLY A 248 17.43 1.49 -0.55
N PRO A 249 16.34 1.58 0.22
CA PRO A 249 15.32 0.53 0.25
C PRO A 249 14.66 0.34 -1.13
N GLY A 250 14.36 -0.92 -1.43
CA GLY A 250 13.59 -1.35 -2.57
C GLY A 250 12.18 -1.77 -2.16
N TYR A 251 11.26 -1.62 -3.10
CA TYR A 251 9.87 -2.00 -2.98
C TYR A 251 9.50 -2.83 -4.20
N ILE A 252 8.95 -4.02 -3.96
CA ILE A 252 8.35 -4.84 -5.00
C ILE A 252 6.87 -5.00 -4.70
N THR A 253 6.03 -4.67 -5.68
CA THR A 253 4.58 -4.86 -5.58
C THR A 253 4.16 -6.00 -6.46
N VAL A 254 3.58 -7.04 -5.85
CA VAL A 254 3.13 -8.25 -6.53
C VAL A 254 1.61 -8.33 -6.43
N SER A 255 0.94 -8.72 -7.51
CA SER A 255 -0.48 -9.05 -7.43
C SER A 255 -0.66 -10.41 -6.75
N SER A 256 -1.47 -10.47 -5.70
CA SER A 256 -1.81 -11.73 -5.04
C SER A 256 -2.71 -12.64 -5.90
N LEU A 257 -3.35 -12.11 -6.94
CA LEU A 257 -4.19 -12.88 -7.86
C LEU A 257 -3.38 -13.45 -9.03
N SER A 258 -2.74 -12.58 -9.79
CA SER A 258 -2.02 -12.97 -11.00
C SER A 258 -0.60 -13.45 -10.74
N LYS A 259 -0.06 -13.26 -9.53
CA LYS A 259 1.35 -13.50 -9.14
C LYS A 259 2.36 -12.75 -10.01
N ASN A 260 1.90 -11.75 -10.76
CA ASN A 260 2.74 -10.91 -11.57
C ASN A 260 3.31 -9.77 -10.72
N VAL A 261 4.52 -9.35 -11.07
CA VAL A 261 5.11 -8.12 -10.52
C VAL A 261 4.42 -6.93 -11.20
N LEU A 262 3.68 -6.15 -10.41
CA LEU A 262 3.01 -4.93 -10.87
C LEU A 262 4.00 -3.78 -10.94
N GLU A 263 4.91 -3.72 -9.96
CA GLU A 263 5.90 -2.66 -9.87
C GLU A 263 7.15 -3.12 -9.13
N LEU A 264 8.28 -2.59 -9.55
CA LEU A 264 9.52 -2.62 -8.80
C LEU A 264 10.11 -1.21 -8.76
N SER A 265 10.33 -0.69 -7.56
CA SER A 265 10.90 0.63 -7.33
C SER A 265 12.06 0.52 -6.35
N MET A 266 13.14 1.26 -6.61
CA MET A 266 14.26 1.37 -5.69
C MET A 266 14.69 2.82 -5.62
N THR A 267 14.89 3.32 -4.40
CA THR A 267 15.39 4.67 -4.18
C THR A 267 16.88 4.64 -3.94
N ASN A 268 17.64 5.53 -4.59
CA ASN A 268 19.09 5.69 -4.38
C ASN A 268 19.86 4.36 -4.43
N ALA A 269 19.74 3.57 -5.51
CA ALA A 269 20.49 2.33 -5.65
C ALA A 269 20.85 2.04 -7.10
N PHE A 270 22.04 1.47 -7.32
CA PHE A 270 22.39 0.78 -8.56
C PHE A 270 21.86 -0.65 -8.49
N LEU A 271 21.31 -1.19 -9.59
CA LEU A 271 20.77 -2.54 -9.69
C LEU A 271 21.80 -3.48 -10.32
N PRO A 272 22.80 -4.01 -9.59
CA PRO A 272 23.79 -4.90 -10.18
C PRO A 272 23.12 -6.19 -10.68
N GLY A 273 23.24 -6.45 -11.98
CA GLY A 273 22.84 -7.73 -12.58
C GLY A 273 21.33 -7.97 -12.72
N LEU A 274 20.47 -6.94 -12.64
CA LEU A 274 19.04 -7.11 -12.92
C LEU A 274 18.80 -7.46 -14.41
N SER A 275 19.50 -6.78 -15.33
CA SER A 275 19.32 -6.96 -16.77
C SER A 275 19.76 -8.33 -17.30
N SER A 276 20.76 -8.96 -16.68
CA SER A 276 21.21 -10.31 -17.04
C SER A 276 20.30 -11.42 -16.51
N LYS A 277 19.44 -11.12 -15.52
CA LYS A 277 18.52 -12.06 -14.88
C LYS A 277 17.04 -11.90 -15.27
N LEU A 278 16.72 -10.85 -16.03
CA LEU A 278 15.38 -10.63 -16.63
C LEU A 278 15.19 -11.31 -17.99
N LYS A 279 16.22 -11.93 -18.56
CA LYS A 279 16.08 -12.75 -19.78
C LYS A 279 15.66 -14.18 -19.41
N PRO A 280 14.72 -14.80 -20.16
CA PRO A 280 14.44 -16.22 -20.00
C PRO A 280 15.72 -16.99 -20.34
N THR A 281 16.17 -17.79 -19.37
CA THR A 281 17.41 -18.58 -19.34
C THR A 281 17.79 -19.19 -20.69
N GLU A 282 19.01 -18.92 -21.14
CA GLU A 282 19.86 -20.00 -21.64
C GLU A 282 20.64 -20.57 -20.45
N ARG A 283 20.50 -21.87 -20.24
CA ARG A 283 21.22 -22.62 -19.20
C ARG A 283 22.71 -22.55 -19.52
N SER A 284 23.47 -21.80 -18.74
CA SER A 284 24.92 -22.01 -18.63
C SER A 284 25.31 -22.22 -17.18
N SER A 285 26.28 -23.12 -17.04
CA SER A 285 26.74 -23.81 -15.85
C SER A 285 27.45 -22.91 -14.83
N GLN A 286 27.16 -23.17 -13.55
CA GLN A 286 27.93 -22.83 -12.35
C GLN A 286 27.95 -21.36 -11.89
N VAL A 287 27.03 -21.02 -10.99
CA VAL A 287 27.25 -20.94 -9.52
C VAL A 287 25.92 -21.30 -8.86
N ASP A 288 25.88 -22.34 -8.03
CA ASP A 288 24.72 -22.69 -7.17
C ASP A 288 24.59 -21.66 -6.03
N GLY A 289 24.23 -20.43 -6.39
CA GLY A 289 23.85 -19.38 -5.46
C GLY A 289 22.41 -18.96 -5.75
N LEU A 290 21.52 -19.10 -4.77
CA LEU A 290 20.15 -18.60 -4.80
C LEU A 290 20.18 -17.18 -5.36
N SER A 291 19.70 -16.95 -6.58
CA SER A 291 19.71 -15.61 -7.15
C SER A 291 18.86 -14.72 -6.23
N PRO A 292 19.38 -13.58 -5.74
CA PRO A 292 18.69 -12.82 -4.69
C PRO A 292 17.31 -12.31 -5.14
N TRP A 293 17.17 -12.06 -6.44
CA TRP A 293 15.89 -11.74 -7.07
C TRP A 293 14.89 -12.90 -7.02
N LYS A 294 15.32 -14.15 -7.21
CA LYS A 294 14.45 -15.32 -7.05
C LYS A 294 14.01 -15.49 -5.59
N ALA A 295 14.93 -15.32 -4.65
CA ALA A 295 14.62 -15.35 -3.23
C ALA A 295 13.62 -14.26 -2.83
N LEU A 296 13.80 -13.04 -3.34
CA LEU A 296 12.88 -11.92 -3.15
C LEU A 296 11.50 -12.20 -3.75
N LEU A 297 11.44 -12.74 -4.97
CA LEU A 297 10.19 -13.09 -5.63
C LEU A 297 9.44 -14.20 -4.88
N GLU A 298 10.15 -15.22 -4.41
CA GLU A 298 9.57 -16.29 -3.61
C GLU A 298 9.03 -15.74 -2.28
N ALA A 299 9.83 -14.94 -1.55
CA ALA A 299 9.43 -14.34 -0.29
C ALA A 299 8.24 -13.38 -0.45
N SER A 300 8.27 -12.49 -1.44
CA SER A 300 7.17 -11.56 -1.73
C SER A 300 5.89 -12.30 -2.17
N SER A 301 6.01 -13.39 -2.92
CA SER A 301 4.85 -14.20 -3.30
C SER A 301 4.21 -14.95 -2.12
N ALA A 302 5.02 -15.47 -1.20
CA ALA A 302 4.54 -16.09 0.03
C ALA A 302 3.84 -15.06 0.92
N TYR A 303 4.49 -13.91 1.13
CA TYR A 303 3.93 -12.78 1.87
C TYR A 303 2.61 -12.28 1.27
N ALA A 304 2.51 -12.14 -0.06
CA ALA A 304 1.30 -11.70 -0.73
C ALA A 304 0.14 -12.69 -0.56
N LEU A 305 0.42 -13.99 -0.43
CA LEU A 305 -0.59 -15.01 -0.17
C LEU A 305 -1.08 -14.94 1.27
N GLU A 306 -0.17 -14.81 2.24
CA GLU A 306 -0.52 -14.66 3.67
C GLU A 306 -1.29 -13.36 3.95
N MET A 307 -0.88 -12.25 3.34
CA MET A 307 -1.60 -10.99 3.45
C MET A 307 -3.02 -11.10 2.86
N LYS A 308 -3.18 -11.78 1.72
CA LYS A 308 -4.50 -12.02 1.14
C LYS A 308 -5.38 -12.84 2.07
N THR A 309 -4.86 -13.91 2.66
CA THR A 309 -5.63 -14.71 3.63
C THR A 309 -6.04 -13.87 4.84
N ALA A 310 -5.13 -13.06 5.39
CA ALA A 310 -5.43 -12.19 6.53
C ALA A 310 -6.54 -11.16 6.21
N ILE A 311 -6.53 -10.57 5.01
CA ILE A 311 -7.57 -9.63 4.56
C ILE A 311 -8.90 -10.36 4.34
N GLN A 312 -8.89 -11.55 3.75
CA GLN A 312 -10.10 -12.36 3.56
C GLN A 312 -10.73 -12.77 4.89
N ASP A 313 -9.93 -13.19 5.86
CA ASP A 313 -10.39 -13.53 7.21
C ASP A 313 -10.98 -12.30 7.91
N ALA A 314 -10.33 -11.13 7.79
CA ALA A 314 -10.83 -9.89 8.35
C ALA A 314 -12.20 -9.49 7.73
N LEU A 315 -12.34 -9.58 6.40
CA LEU A 315 -13.61 -9.32 5.72
C LEU A 315 -14.70 -10.32 6.12
N GLY A 316 -14.35 -11.60 6.30
CA GLY A 316 -15.26 -12.65 6.77
C GLY A 316 -15.78 -12.38 8.18
N THR A 317 -14.91 -11.97 9.11
CA THR A 317 -15.33 -11.64 10.48
C THR A 317 -16.23 -10.41 10.56
N ALA A 318 -16.05 -9.45 9.65
CA ALA A 318 -16.89 -8.25 9.59
C ALA A 318 -18.31 -8.53 9.06
N SER A 319 -18.49 -9.52 8.18
CA SER A 319 -19.80 -9.87 7.65
C SER A 319 -20.71 -10.61 8.65
N ILE A 320 -20.17 -11.06 9.78
CA ILE A 320 -20.89 -11.81 10.83
C ILE A 320 -21.43 -10.86 11.92
N LYS A 321 -20.93 -9.62 11.99
CA LYS A 321 -21.34 -8.60 12.96
C LYS A 321 -22.36 -7.64 12.36
#